data_AF-A0A2V7FNB2-F1
#
_entry.id   AF-A0A2V7FNB2-F1
#
_cell.length_a   1.000
_cell.length_b   1.000
_cell.length_c   1.000
_cell.angle_alpha   90.00
_cell.angle_beta   90.00
_cell.angle_gamma   90.00
#
_symmetry.space_group_name_H-M   'P 1'
#
loop_
_entity.id
_entity.type
_entity.pdbx_description
1 polymer ?
#
loop_
_entity_poly.entity_id
_entity_poly.type
_entity_poly.pdbx_seq_one_letter_code
_entity_poly.pdbx_strand_id
1 'polypeptide(L)'
;MDRIVLARRGLDMFDSQPRAPPAPARAGAIIEPVPAKVPWLPATLPPGARPERCPRCGRQALIPWTLRRDDRTKTVLRTWVCTECQLTVERPEPE
;
A
#
# COMPACT_ATOMS: atom_id res chain seq x y z
N MET A 1 -38.24 -78.13 -15.11
CA MET A 1 -38.76 -76.94 -15.80
C MET A 1 -38.46 -75.71 -14.96
N ASP A 2 -37.77 -74.74 -15.56
CA ASP A 2 -37.83 -73.29 -15.30
C ASP A 2 -37.75 -72.79 -13.84
N ARG A 3 -36.85 -71.87 -13.46
CA ARG A 3 -36.57 -70.59 -14.12
C ARG A 3 -35.18 -70.10 -13.74
N ILE A 4 -34.39 -69.75 -14.75
CA ILE A 4 -33.12 -69.03 -14.63
C ILE A 4 -33.43 -67.60 -14.19
N VAL A 5 -32.92 -67.17 -13.03
CA VAL A 5 -32.91 -65.75 -12.65
C VAL A 5 -31.56 -65.17 -13.06
N LEU A 6 -31.50 -64.53 -14.24
CA LEU A 6 -30.39 -63.66 -14.61
C LEU A 6 -30.45 -62.39 -13.75
N ALA A 7 -29.71 -62.38 -12.65
CA ALA A 7 -29.41 -61.14 -11.94
C ALA A 7 -28.45 -60.29 -12.80
N ARG A 8 -28.86 -59.04 -12.97
CA ARG A 8 -28.32 -58.06 -13.92
C ARG A 8 -26.97 -57.51 -13.48
N ARG A 9 -26.09 -57.31 -14.48
CA ARG A 9 -25.16 -56.17 -14.65
C ARG A 9 -24.41 -55.71 -13.39
N GLY A 10 -23.21 -56.24 -13.18
CA GLY A 10 -22.16 -55.53 -12.45
C GLY A 10 -21.50 -54.54 -13.40
N LEU A 11 -21.87 -53.26 -13.31
CA LEU A 11 -21.29 -52.15 -14.06
C LEU A 11 -19.85 -51.90 -13.60
N ASP A 12 -19.00 -51.65 -14.57
CA ASP A 12 -17.63 -51.15 -14.50
C ASP A 12 -17.54 -49.90 -13.60
N MET A 13 -16.58 -49.85 -12.68
CA MET A 13 -15.31 -49.13 -12.85
C MET A 13 -15.50 -47.64 -13.22
N PHE A 14 -15.55 -46.78 -12.20
CA PHE A 14 -14.64 -45.64 -11.99
C PHE A 14 -15.26 -44.77 -10.89
N ASP A 15 -14.60 -44.71 -9.73
CA ASP A 15 -14.88 -43.70 -8.71
C ASP A 15 -14.68 -42.32 -9.35
N SER A 16 -15.78 -41.74 -9.80
CA SER A 16 -15.83 -40.43 -10.45
C SER A 16 -16.07 -39.37 -9.40
N GLN A 17 -15.18 -39.27 -8.42
CA GLN A 17 -15.21 -38.13 -7.51
C GLN A 17 -14.61 -36.91 -8.22
N PRO A 18 -15.36 -35.80 -8.36
CA PRO A 18 -14.81 -34.58 -8.93
C PRO A 18 -13.72 -34.04 -7.99
N ARG A 19 -12.46 -33.99 -8.47
CA ARG A 19 -11.37 -33.33 -7.75
C ARG A 19 -11.74 -31.86 -7.61
N ALA A 20 -11.89 -31.39 -6.38
CA ALA A 20 -12.07 -29.96 -6.12
C ALA A 20 -10.90 -29.18 -6.74
N PRO A 21 -11.16 -28.04 -7.38
CA PRO A 21 -10.08 -27.21 -7.93
C PRO A 21 -9.12 -26.80 -6.80
N PRO A 22 -7.81 -26.74 -7.05
CA PRO A 22 -6.87 -26.27 -6.04
C PRO A 22 -7.26 -24.85 -5.62
N ALA A 23 -7.26 -24.60 -4.31
CA ALA A 23 -7.48 -23.26 -3.79
C ALA A 23 -6.48 -22.30 -4.45
N PRO A 24 -6.89 -21.06 -4.80
CA PRO A 24 -5.97 -20.09 -5.36
C PRO A 24 -4.80 -19.90 -4.38
N ALA A 25 -3.58 -19.96 -4.91
CA ALA A 25 -2.39 -19.68 -4.13
C ALA A 25 -2.56 -18.31 -3.47
N ARG A 26 -2.41 -18.25 -2.15
CA ARG A 26 -2.38 -16.97 -1.43
C ARG A 26 -1.23 -16.17 -2.02
N ALA A 27 -1.54 -15.15 -2.81
CA ALA A 27 -0.54 -14.19 -3.25
C ALA A 27 0.12 -13.63 -1.99
N GLY A 28 1.42 -13.90 -1.82
CA GLY A 28 2.18 -13.35 -0.71
C GLY A 28 2.07 -11.83 -0.74
N ALA A 29 1.76 -11.22 0.40
CA ALA A 29 1.74 -9.77 0.49
C ALA A 29 3.14 -9.23 0.16
N ILE A 30 3.26 -8.51 -0.94
CA ILE A 30 4.47 -7.76 -1.27
C ILE A 30 4.52 -6.62 -0.24
N ILE A 31 5.34 -6.77 0.80
CA ILE A 31 5.61 -5.68 1.73
C ILE A 31 6.61 -4.78 1.01
N GLU A 32 6.14 -3.71 0.37
CA GLU A 32 7.03 -2.68 -0.13
C GLU A 32 7.81 -2.09 1.07
N PRO A 33 9.16 -2.08 1.01
CA PRO A 33 9.95 -1.59 2.12
C PRO A 33 9.71 -0.09 2.27
N VAL A 34 9.14 0.31 3.40
CA VAL A 34 9.02 1.72 3.76
C VAL A 34 10.43 2.26 3.99
N PRO A 35 10.87 3.31 3.29
CA PRO A 35 12.20 3.88 3.50
C PRO A 35 12.33 4.38 4.94
N ALA A 36 13.52 4.20 5.53
CA ALA A 36 13.82 4.67 6.87
C ALA A 36 13.58 6.18 6.98
N LYS A 37 13.01 6.61 8.11
CA LYS A 37 12.76 8.03 8.37
C LYS A 37 14.08 8.78 8.64
N VAL A 38 14.23 9.96 8.06
CA VAL A 38 15.28 10.94 8.29
C VAL A 38 15.15 11.51 9.73
N PRO A 39 16.17 11.35 10.59
CA PRO A 39 16.06 11.70 12.02
C PRO A 39 15.83 13.19 12.33
N TRP A 40 16.33 14.09 11.49
CA TRP A 40 16.22 15.55 11.71
C TRP A 40 14.98 16.17 11.06
N LEU A 41 14.15 15.38 10.39
CA LEU A 41 12.85 15.83 9.89
C LEU A 41 11.77 15.57 10.94
N PRO A 42 10.75 16.43 11.02
CA PRO A 42 9.64 16.22 11.93
C PRO A 42 8.96 14.87 11.63
N ALA A 43 8.84 14.03 12.65
CA ALA A 43 8.18 12.73 12.58
C ALA A 43 6.75 12.78 13.13
N THR A 44 6.37 13.87 13.79
CA THR A 44 5.07 14.11 14.40
C THR A 44 4.59 15.52 14.10
N LEU A 45 3.26 15.72 14.14
CA LEU A 45 2.66 17.03 13.94
C LEU A 45 2.85 17.91 15.19
N PRO A 46 3.43 19.11 15.06
CA PRO A 46 3.50 20.05 16.17
C PRO A 46 2.10 20.48 16.65
N PRO A 47 1.93 20.79 17.94
CA PRO A 47 0.67 21.33 18.45
C PRO A 47 0.30 22.62 17.72
N GLY A 48 -0.97 22.75 17.31
CA GLY A 48 -1.46 23.93 16.59
C GLY A 48 -0.99 24.03 15.13
N ALA A 49 -0.27 23.04 14.61
CA ALA A 49 0.04 22.98 13.19
C ALA A 49 -1.25 22.88 12.35
N ARG A 50 -1.24 23.51 11.17
CA ARG A 50 -2.29 23.38 10.16
C ARG A 50 -1.75 22.54 9.01
N PRO A 51 -1.82 21.19 9.10
CA PRO A 51 -1.24 20.34 8.08
C PRO A 51 -2.09 20.33 6.80
N GLU A 52 -1.41 20.28 5.67
CA GLU A 52 -2.01 20.09 4.37
C GLU A 52 -1.97 18.62 3.94
N ARG A 53 -2.73 18.30 2.90
CA ARG A 53 -2.73 16.97 2.29
C ARG A 53 -1.41 16.72 1.57
N CYS A 54 -0.69 15.69 1.98
CA CYS A 54 0.54 15.25 1.31
C CYS A 54 0.22 14.68 -0.08
N PRO A 55 0.90 15.11 -1.17
CA PRO A 55 0.65 14.60 -2.51
C PRO A 55 1.16 13.15 -2.72
N ARG A 56 2.07 12.67 -1.86
CA ARG A 56 2.60 11.29 -1.95
C ARG A 56 1.74 10.28 -1.20
N CYS A 57 1.47 10.52 0.09
CA CYS A 57 0.75 9.55 0.93
C CYS A 57 -0.73 9.89 1.14
N GLY A 58 -1.19 11.07 0.72
CA GLY A 58 -2.58 11.49 0.84
C GLY A 58 -3.04 11.89 2.25
N ARG A 59 -2.19 11.78 3.27
CA ARG A 59 -2.51 12.13 4.68
C ARG A 59 -2.40 13.65 4.92
N GLN A 60 -3.19 14.17 5.85
CA GLN A 60 -3.08 15.56 6.34
C GLN A 60 -1.90 15.68 7.30
N ALA A 61 -0.69 15.70 6.74
CA ALA A 61 0.56 15.64 7.50
C ALA A 61 1.66 16.54 6.93
N LEU A 62 1.39 17.31 5.88
CA LEU A 62 2.36 18.19 5.24
C LEU A 62 2.38 19.54 5.95
N ILE A 63 3.49 19.88 6.61
CA ILE A 63 3.64 21.09 7.42
C ILE A 63 4.81 21.96 6.93
N PRO A 64 4.75 23.28 7.13
CA PRO A 64 5.89 24.16 6.86
C PRO A 64 7.04 23.85 7.83
N TRP A 65 8.28 23.90 7.35
CA TRP A 65 9.46 23.56 8.14
C TRP A 65 10.53 24.65 8.13
N THR A 66 11.29 24.77 7.04
CA THR A 66 12.43 25.69 6.95
C THR A 66 12.24 26.69 5.83
N LEU A 67 12.69 27.92 6.06
CA LEU A 67 12.89 28.90 4.99
C LEU A 67 14.31 28.79 4.48
N ARG A 68 14.48 28.89 3.16
CA ARG A 68 15.77 29.04 2.52
C ARG A 68 15.68 30.11 1.45
N ARG A 69 16.81 30.71 1.12
CA ARG A 69 16.92 31.58 -0.04
C ARG A 69 17.56 30.80 -1.18
N ASP A 70 17.00 30.86 -2.37
CA ASP A 70 17.67 30.35 -3.56
C ASP A 70 18.85 31.27 -3.89
N ASP A 71 20.04 30.71 -4.03
CA ASP A 71 21.25 31.52 -4.22
C ASP A 71 21.30 32.21 -5.58
N ARG A 72 20.61 31.67 -6.58
CA ARG A 72 20.63 32.17 -7.96
C ARG A 72 19.53 33.18 -8.20
N THR A 73 18.29 32.87 -7.86
CA THR A 73 17.13 33.73 -8.11
C THR A 73 16.84 34.67 -6.96
N LYS A 74 17.46 34.46 -5.79
CA LYS A 74 17.20 35.18 -4.55
C LYS A 74 15.75 35.05 -4.04
N THR A 75 14.97 34.14 -4.61
CA THR A 75 13.61 33.82 -4.16
C THR A 75 13.66 33.14 -2.79
N VAL A 76 12.78 33.55 -1.88
CA VAL A 76 12.59 32.84 -0.61
C VAL A 76 11.69 31.64 -0.86
N LEU A 77 12.16 30.46 -0.49
CA LEU A 77 11.42 29.22 -0.58
C LEU A 77 11.15 28.70 0.84
N ARG A 78 9.96 28.13 1.04
CA ARG A 78 9.62 27.36 2.21
C ARG A 78 9.61 25.88 1.88
N THR A 79 10.40 25.11 2.62
CA THR A 79 10.35 23.65 2.61
C THR A 79 9.18 23.19 3.48
N TRP A 80 8.36 22.33 2.89
CA TRP A 80 7.25 21.64 3.55
C TRP A 80 7.60 20.16 3.70
N VAL A 81 7.28 19.58 4.86
CA VAL A 81 7.66 18.21 5.21
C VAL A 81 6.42 17.42 5.63
N CYS A 82 6.27 16.20 5.12
CA CYS A 82 5.25 15.28 5.58
C CYS A 82 5.75 14.47 6.78
N THR A 83 5.07 14.53 7.93
CA THR A 83 5.51 13.81 9.14
C THR A 83 5.37 12.28 9.04
N GLU A 84 4.52 11.82 8.13
CA GLU A 84 4.19 10.41 7.92
C GLU A 84 5.17 9.72 6.97
N CYS A 85 5.32 10.25 5.76
CA CYS A 85 6.16 9.66 4.70
C CYS A 85 7.44 10.44 4.42
N GLN A 86 7.67 11.56 5.12
CA GLN A 86 8.85 12.43 5.00
C GLN A 86 9.18 12.89 3.58
N LEU A 87 8.15 12.99 2.73
CA LEU A 87 8.24 13.78 1.52
C LEU A 87 8.55 15.24 1.88
N THR A 88 9.53 15.82 1.18
CA THR A 88 9.83 17.25 1.22
C THR A 88 9.41 17.92 -0.08
N VAL A 89 8.74 19.07 0.01
CA VAL A 89 8.34 19.89 -1.14
C VAL A 89 8.74 21.34 -0.88
N GLU A 90 9.40 21.98 -1.84
CA GLU A 90 9.73 23.41 -1.74
C GLU A 90 8.66 24.24 -2.47
N ARG A 91 8.25 25.35 -1.87
CA ARG A 91 7.28 26.30 -2.43
C ARG A 91 7.84 27.72 -2.31
N PRO A 92 7.62 28.61 -3.28
CA PRO A 92 7.90 30.04 -3.10
C PRO A 92 7.11 30.57 -1.90
N GLU A 93 7.79 31.30 -1.04
CA GLU A 93 7.18 32.02 0.06
C GLU A 93 6.94 33.47 -0.39
N PRO A 94 5.71 33.99 -0.34
CA PRO A 94 5.47 35.41 -0.58
C PRO A 94 6.21 36.25 0.46
N GLU A 95 6.84 37.33 0.02
CA GLU A 95 7.56 38.28 0.89
C GLU A 95 6.62 39.14 1.74
#